data_AF-A0AA88VZ07-F1
#
_entry.id   AF-A0AA88VZ07-F1
#
_cell.length_a   1.000
_cell.length_b   1.000
_cell.length_c   1.000
_cell.angle_alpha   90.00
_cell.angle_beta   90.00
_cell.angle_gamma   90.00
#
_symmetry.space_group_name_H-M   'P 1'
#
loop_
_entity.id
_entity.type
_entity.pdbx_description
1 polymer ?
#
loop_
_entity_poly.entity_id
_entity_poly.type
_entity_poly.pdbx_seq_one_letter_code
_entity_poly.pdbx_strand_id
1 'polypeptide(L)'
;MAALTSLSFPAICRSPDRKASVWSTRAFTSDFCAFRPRTSFGCDSSAVRASNSSSRLVVHCMSTATDVPTVAETKLNFLNSYKRPIPSIYNTVLQELIVQQHLMRYKRTYCYDAVFALGFVTVYDQLMEGYPSDEDREAIFQAYIKALQEDPEQYRQIITYYLLFWLTLPPAFLLLVLALVGFYIAGIDAQKMEEWARAQTASTLVDFSSKEGEVEGILKDIAERAGGKGSFSYSRFFAIGLFRLLELANVTEPTILEKLCAALNINKKAVDRDLDVYRNLLSKLVQAKELLKEYVDREKKKLGERAETQKGKANEAITTCLGEFVTR
;
A
#
# COMPACT_ATOMS: atom_id res chain seq x y z
N MET A 1 16.59 -9.57 16.26
CA MET A 1 15.61 -10.33 15.45
C MET A 1 14.39 -10.59 16.32
N ALA A 2 13.55 -9.57 16.53
CA ALA A 2 12.33 -9.72 17.33
C ALA A 2 11.16 -10.02 16.38
N ALA A 3 10.50 -11.15 16.60
CA ALA A 3 9.32 -11.56 15.87
C ALA A 3 8.15 -10.60 16.18
N LEU A 4 7.57 -9.99 15.14
CA LEU A 4 6.36 -9.16 15.20
C LEU A 4 5.08 -10.02 15.36
N THR A 5 5.18 -11.14 16.07
CA THR A 5 4.03 -11.98 16.40
C THR A 5 3.34 -11.43 17.63
N SER A 6 2.40 -10.49 17.45
CA SER A 6 1.13 -10.39 18.19
C SER A 6 0.49 -8.99 18.06
N LEU A 7 -0.19 -8.75 16.93
CA LEU A 7 -1.25 -7.74 16.90
C LEU A 7 -2.47 -8.30 17.66
N SER A 8 -2.46 -8.18 18.98
CA SER A 8 -3.58 -8.61 19.83
C SER A 8 -4.62 -7.49 19.90
N PHE A 9 -5.77 -7.70 19.27
CA PHE A 9 -6.94 -6.84 19.42
C PHE A 9 -7.84 -7.42 20.53
N PRO A 10 -8.19 -6.66 21.59
CA PRO A 10 -9.19 -7.12 22.54
C PRO A 10 -10.56 -7.23 21.84
N ALA A 11 -11.16 -8.42 21.93
CA ALA A 11 -12.49 -8.70 21.40
C ALA A 11 -13.54 -7.92 22.20
N ILE A 12 -14.12 -6.88 21.60
CA ILE A 12 -15.30 -6.22 22.16
C ILE A 12 -16.50 -7.15 21.93
N CYS A 13 -17.08 -7.61 23.03
CA CYS A 13 -18.26 -8.46 23.08
C CYS A 13 -19.44 -7.85 22.32
N ARG A 14 -20.04 -8.65 21.45
CA ARG A 14 -21.25 -8.34 20.68
C ARG A 14 -22.47 -8.69 21.54
N SER A 15 -23.29 -7.70 21.87
CA SER A 15 -24.62 -7.91 22.46
C SER A 15 -25.63 -8.31 21.36
N PRO A 16 -26.53 -9.28 21.58
CA PRO A 16 -27.58 -9.61 20.64
C PRO A 16 -28.86 -8.86 21.00
N ASP A 17 -29.44 -8.12 20.04
CA ASP A 17 -30.88 -8.09 19.97
C ASP A 17 -31.42 -7.89 18.55
N ARG A 18 -32.54 -8.55 18.33
CA ARG A 18 -33.01 -9.10 17.06
C ARG A 18 -34.14 -8.23 16.49
N LYS A 19 -34.09 -7.90 15.19
CA LYS A 19 -35.28 -7.87 14.32
C LYS A 19 -34.91 -7.85 12.84
N ALA A 20 -35.48 -8.81 12.12
CA ALA A 20 -35.30 -9.02 10.70
C ALA A 20 -36.20 -8.08 9.88
N SER A 21 -35.69 -7.56 8.77
CA SER A 21 -36.50 -7.17 7.61
C SER A 21 -35.79 -7.60 6.33
N VAL A 22 -36.46 -8.43 5.55
CA VAL A 22 -36.11 -8.84 4.19
C VAL A 22 -36.40 -7.67 3.23
N TRP A 23 -35.46 -7.30 2.34
CA TRP A 23 -35.59 -7.35 0.86
C TRP A 23 -34.38 -6.73 0.12
N SER A 24 -33.98 -7.42 -0.95
CA SER A 24 -33.65 -6.93 -2.31
C SER A 24 -32.29 -6.31 -2.63
N THR A 25 -31.55 -7.09 -3.40
CA THR A 25 -30.65 -6.65 -4.46
C THR A 25 -31.35 -5.61 -5.35
N ARG A 26 -30.79 -4.40 -5.43
CA ARG A 26 -31.00 -3.49 -6.56
C ARG A 26 -29.65 -2.95 -7.03
N ALA A 27 -29.33 -3.30 -8.27
CA ALA A 27 -28.33 -2.64 -9.08
C ALA A 27 -28.85 -1.25 -9.45
N PHE A 28 -27.96 -0.25 -9.41
CA PHE A 28 -28.24 1.08 -9.94
C PHE A 28 -27.90 1.09 -11.44
N THR A 29 -28.93 0.98 -12.27
CA THR A 29 -28.93 1.48 -13.65
C THR A 29 -29.73 2.77 -13.67
N SER A 30 -29.18 3.85 -14.22
CA SER A 30 -29.91 5.10 -14.46
C SER A 30 -30.00 5.36 -15.96
N ASP A 31 -31.25 5.41 -16.42
CA ASP A 31 -31.72 5.70 -17.77
C ASP A 31 -31.39 7.13 -18.24
N PHE A 32 -31.15 7.30 -19.55
CA PHE A 32 -31.59 8.49 -20.28
C PHE A 32 -32.19 8.10 -21.64
N CYS A 33 -33.22 8.87 -22.02
CA CYS A 33 -34.34 8.55 -22.91
C CYS A 33 -34.05 8.02 -24.32
N ALA A 34 -34.92 7.10 -24.72
CA ALA A 34 -35.16 6.66 -26.08
C ALA A 34 -35.89 7.73 -26.91
N PHE A 35 -35.39 7.99 -28.13
CA PHE A 35 -36.19 8.51 -29.23
C PHE A 35 -36.35 7.41 -30.28
N ARG A 36 -37.61 7.11 -30.61
CA ARG A 36 -38.03 6.14 -31.61
C ARG A 36 -38.47 6.90 -32.88
N PRO A 37 -38.07 6.45 -34.06
CA PRO A 37 -39.00 6.42 -35.19
C PRO A 37 -38.97 5.03 -35.85
N ARG A 38 -40.06 4.25 -35.76
CA ARG A 38 -41.12 4.09 -36.77
C ARG A 38 -40.56 3.81 -38.18
N THR A 39 -40.58 2.52 -38.52
CA THR A 39 -40.40 1.96 -39.86
C THR A 39 -41.66 2.12 -40.70
N SER A 40 -41.54 2.56 -41.97
CA SER A 40 -42.21 2.01 -43.18
C SER A 40 -42.21 2.97 -44.38
N PHE A 41 -42.13 2.37 -45.59
CA PHE A 41 -42.20 2.90 -46.97
C PHE A 41 -40.94 3.62 -47.48
N GLY A 42 -40.41 3.42 -48.68
CA GLY A 42 -40.74 2.66 -49.89
C GLY A 42 -39.66 2.97 -50.95
N CYS A 43 -39.57 2.15 -52.02
CA CYS A 43 -38.52 2.09 -53.05
C CYS A 43 -37.95 3.42 -53.58
N ASP A 44 -36.65 3.45 -53.93
CA ASP A 44 -36.25 3.40 -55.35
C ASP A 44 -34.74 3.22 -55.57
N SER A 45 -34.48 2.52 -56.67
CA SER A 45 -33.19 2.05 -57.17
C SER A 45 -32.35 3.20 -57.70
N SER A 46 -31.09 3.33 -57.26
CA SER A 46 -30.02 3.98 -58.02
C SER A 46 -28.66 3.59 -57.45
N ALA A 47 -27.98 2.70 -58.15
CA ALA A 47 -26.60 2.33 -57.87
C ALA A 47 -25.69 3.54 -58.12
N VAL A 48 -25.05 4.04 -57.06
CA VAL A 48 -23.93 4.99 -57.17
C VAL A 48 -22.77 4.43 -56.36
N ARG A 49 -21.71 4.06 -57.08
CA ARG A 49 -20.44 3.56 -56.57
C ARG A 49 -19.72 4.71 -55.84
N ALA A 50 -19.79 4.74 -54.52
CA ALA A 50 -19.05 5.70 -53.70
C ALA A 50 -17.69 5.13 -53.29
N SER A 51 -16.64 5.86 -53.65
CA SER A 51 -15.24 5.56 -53.36
C SER A 51 -14.96 5.47 -51.86
N ASN A 52 -14.16 4.48 -51.46
CA ASN A 52 -13.57 4.38 -50.12
C ASN A 52 -12.72 5.63 -49.83
N SER A 53 -13.23 6.52 -48.98
CA SER A 53 -12.40 7.47 -48.24
C SER A 53 -12.75 7.32 -46.76
N SER A 54 -12.14 6.31 -46.14
CA SER A 54 -12.19 6.12 -44.69
C SER A 54 -11.29 7.18 -44.04
N SER A 55 -11.82 8.40 -43.91
CA SER A 55 -11.28 9.36 -42.95
C SER A 55 -11.63 8.82 -41.57
N ARG A 56 -10.67 8.11 -40.95
CA ARG A 56 -10.72 7.85 -39.51
C ARG A 56 -10.56 9.20 -38.82
N LEU A 57 -11.69 9.86 -38.55
CA LEU A 57 -11.74 10.95 -37.59
C LEU A 57 -11.43 10.34 -36.22
N VAL A 58 -10.14 10.25 -35.91
CA VAL A 58 -9.67 10.04 -34.54
C VAL A 58 -10.02 11.33 -33.80
N VAL A 59 -11.12 11.30 -33.05
CA VAL A 59 -11.48 12.38 -32.13
C VAL A 59 -10.40 12.39 -31.06
N HIS A 60 -9.37 13.21 -31.29
CA HIS A 60 -8.36 13.46 -30.28
C HIS A 60 -8.96 14.46 -29.29
N CYS A 61 -9.56 13.95 -28.21
CA CYS A 61 -9.86 14.76 -27.04
C CYS A 61 -8.53 15.22 -26.44
N MET A 62 -8.00 16.34 -26.93
CA MET A 62 -6.90 17.04 -26.27
C MET A 62 -7.48 17.76 -25.06
N SER A 63 -7.41 17.10 -23.90
CA SER A 63 -7.46 17.79 -22.61
C SER A 63 -6.34 18.82 -22.61
N THR A 64 -6.65 20.08 -22.35
CA THR A 64 -5.63 21.09 -22.02
C THR A 64 -4.74 20.52 -20.92
N ALA A 65 -3.43 20.46 -21.16
CA ALA A 65 -2.47 19.92 -20.22
C ALA A 65 -2.55 20.71 -18.90
N THR A 66 -3.21 20.13 -17.91
CA THR A 66 -2.94 20.46 -16.52
C THR A 66 -1.68 19.70 -16.12
N ASP A 67 -0.70 20.35 -15.50
CA ASP A 67 0.56 19.75 -15.00
C ASP A 67 0.38 18.64 -13.95
N VAL A 68 -0.85 18.17 -13.74
CA VAL A 68 -1.20 17.11 -12.80
C VAL A 68 -1.13 15.77 -13.54
N PRO A 69 -0.25 14.84 -13.11
CA PRO A 69 -0.15 13.54 -13.75
C PRO A 69 -1.44 12.74 -13.58
N THR A 70 -1.72 11.85 -14.53
CA THR A 70 -2.86 10.92 -14.44
C THR A 70 -2.50 9.67 -13.63
N VAL A 71 -3.51 8.95 -13.14
CA VAL A 71 -3.32 7.64 -12.47
C VAL A 71 -2.56 6.66 -13.38
N ALA A 72 -2.85 6.68 -14.68
CA ALA A 72 -2.19 5.81 -15.65
C ALA A 72 -0.70 6.14 -15.78
N GLU A 73 -0.33 7.43 -15.79
CA GLU A 73 1.06 7.88 -15.81
C GLU A 73 1.80 7.50 -14.53
N THR A 74 1.20 7.68 -13.35
CA THR A 74 1.83 7.23 -12.09
C THR A 74 2.06 5.72 -12.08
N LYS A 75 1.10 4.91 -12.54
CA LYS A 75 1.30 3.46 -12.65
C LYS A 75 2.40 3.10 -13.64
N LEU A 76 2.44 3.78 -14.78
CA LEU A 76 3.47 3.58 -15.79
C LEU A 76 4.86 3.94 -15.22
N ASN A 77 4.96 5.06 -14.49
CA ASN A 77 6.20 5.48 -13.83
C ASN A 77 6.70 4.41 -12.85
N PHE A 78 5.80 3.83 -12.04
CA PHE A 78 6.15 2.73 -11.14
C PHE A 78 6.72 1.52 -11.90
N LEU A 79 6.06 1.08 -12.97
CA LEU A 79 6.50 -0.07 -13.77
C LEU A 79 7.82 0.22 -14.52
N ASN A 80 8.07 1.47 -14.88
CA ASN A 80 9.33 1.89 -15.49
C ASN A 80 10.48 1.92 -14.47
N SER A 81 10.19 2.35 -13.23
CA SER A 81 11.16 2.39 -12.13
C SER A 81 11.50 1.00 -11.59
N TYR A 82 10.52 0.09 -11.47
CA TYR A 82 10.74 -1.29 -11.03
C TYR A 82 10.39 -2.30 -12.13
N LYS A 83 11.42 -2.80 -12.81
CA LYS A 83 11.28 -3.67 -14.00
C LYS A 83 11.20 -5.17 -13.71
N ARG A 84 11.37 -5.58 -12.44
CA ARG A 84 11.35 -6.99 -12.05
C ARG A 84 9.90 -7.48 -11.87
N PRO A 85 9.60 -8.75 -12.15
CA PRO A 85 8.25 -9.27 -11.96
C PRO A 85 7.88 -9.32 -10.48
N ILE A 86 6.77 -8.69 -10.11
CA ILE A 86 6.20 -8.76 -8.76
C ILE A 86 5.17 -9.90 -8.73
N PRO A 87 5.23 -10.84 -7.77
CA PRO A 87 4.21 -11.87 -7.63
C PRO A 87 2.80 -11.27 -7.54
N SER A 88 1.83 -11.86 -8.24
CA SER A 88 0.49 -11.29 -8.46
C SER A 88 -0.25 -10.92 -7.17
N ILE A 89 -0.04 -11.68 -6.09
CA ILE A 89 -0.64 -11.43 -4.78
C ILE A 89 -0.25 -10.07 -4.20
N TYR A 90 1.00 -9.64 -4.38
CA TYR A 90 1.48 -8.32 -3.95
C TYR A 90 1.14 -7.27 -4.99
N ASN A 91 1.36 -7.56 -6.28
CA ASN A 91 1.18 -6.59 -7.35
C ASN A 91 -0.24 -6.04 -7.42
N THR A 92 -1.26 -6.89 -7.25
CA THR A 92 -2.67 -6.44 -7.30
C THR A 92 -2.93 -5.35 -6.26
N VAL A 93 -2.49 -5.61 -5.03
CA VAL A 93 -2.74 -4.71 -3.89
C VAL A 93 -1.85 -3.47 -3.98
N LEU A 94 -0.59 -3.61 -4.39
CA LEU A 94 0.31 -2.48 -4.62
C LEU A 94 -0.24 -1.52 -5.68
N GLN A 95 -0.77 -2.04 -6.79
CA GLN A 95 -1.35 -1.20 -7.85
C GLN A 95 -2.63 -0.49 -7.38
N GLU A 96 -3.46 -1.13 -6.55
CA GLU A 96 -4.60 -0.46 -5.91
C GLU A 96 -4.14 0.61 -4.91
N LEU A 97 -3.10 0.33 -4.13
CA LEU A 97 -2.50 1.26 -3.17
C LEU A 97 -1.97 2.51 -3.88
N ILE A 98 -1.25 2.34 -5.00
CA ILE A 98 -0.75 3.44 -5.85
C ILE A 98 -1.91 4.31 -6.32
N VAL A 99 -3.02 3.71 -6.80
CA VAL A 99 -4.20 4.48 -7.24
C VAL A 99 -4.77 5.30 -6.10
N GLN A 100 -4.98 4.67 -4.95
CA GLN A 100 -5.59 5.33 -3.80
C GLN A 100 -4.73 6.50 -3.32
N GLN A 101 -3.42 6.31 -3.24
CA GLN A 101 -2.51 7.38 -2.85
C GLN A 101 -2.40 8.47 -3.92
N HIS A 102 -2.37 8.13 -5.21
CA HIS A 102 -2.41 9.12 -6.28
C HIS A 102 -3.64 10.04 -6.17
N LEU A 103 -4.83 9.45 -6.01
CA LEU A 103 -6.07 10.21 -5.86
C LEU A 103 -6.10 11.09 -4.61
N MET A 104 -5.23 10.82 -3.64
CA MET A 104 -5.09 11.58 -2.41
C MET A 104 -4.02 12.67 -2.56
N ARG A 105 -2.85 12.32 -3.11
CA ARG A 105 -1.68 13.18 -3.33
C ARG A 105 -1.96 14.38 -4.24
N TYR A 106 -2.78 14.17 -5.26
CA TYR A 106 -3.13 15.22 -6.23
C TYR A 106 -4.46 15.93 -5.89
N LYS A 107 -4.99 15.75 -4.66
CA LYS A 107 -6.07 16.62 -4.15
C LYS A 107 -5.52 18.02 -3.91
N ARG A 108 -6.33 19.04 -4.22
CA ARG A 108 -5.99 20.45 -3.93
C ARG A 108 -5.74 20.72 -2.45
N THR A 109 -6.38 19.95 -1.58
CA THR A 109 -6.28 20.05 -0.12
C THR A 109 -5.18 19.17 0.46
N TYR A 110 -4.43 18.44 -0.38
CA TYR A 110 -3.39 17.54 0.09
C TYR A 110 -2.29 18.33 0.79
N CYS A 111 -1.89 17.83 1.94
CA CYS A 111 -0.73 18.26 2.68
C CYS A 111 -0.07 17.00 3.23
N TYR A 112 1.25 16.92 3.12
CA TYR A 112 1.99 15.82 3.70
C TYR A 112 1.93 15.92 5.24
N ASP A 113 1.72 14.79 5.91
CA ASP A 113 1.70 14.70 7.37
C ASP A 113 2.58 13.54 7.84
N ALA A 114 3.40 13.75 8.88
CA ALA A 114 4.23 12.66 9.43
C ALA A 114 3.38 11.49 9.98
N VAL A 115 2.17 11.78 10.50
CA VAL A 115 1.21 10.75 10.92
C VAL A 115 0.71 9.93 9.72
N PHE A 116 0.51 10.57 8.57
CA PHE A 116 0.20 9.87 7.32
C PHE A 116 1.34 8.94 6.92
N ALA A 117 2.58 9.44 6.95
CA ALA A 117 3.75 8.66 6.56
C ALA A 117 3.93 7.42 7.46
N LEU A 118 3.79 7.58 8.78
CA LEU A 118 3.79 6.46 9.73
C LEU A 118 2.73 5.41 9.37
N GLY A 119 1.51 5.86 9.09
CA GLY A 119 0.43 4.97 8.70
C GLY A 119 0.71 4.26 7.37
N PHE A 120 1.19 4.98 6.35
CA PHE A 120 1.52 4.39 5.06
C PHE A 120 2.63 3.34 5.17
N VAL A 121 3.73 3.65 5.86
CA VAL A 121 4.84 2.72 6.09
C VAL A 121 4.35 1.47 6.83
N THR A 122 3.48 1.63 7.83
CA THR A 122 2.87 0.51 8.55
C THR A 122 2.07 -0.40 7.61
N VAL A 123 1.24 0.18 6.73
CA VAL A 123 0.47 -0.61 5.74
C VAL A 123 1.41 -1.31 4.77
N TYR A 124 2.42 -0.61 4.28
CA TYR A 124 3.37 -1.14 3.31
C TYR A 124 4.14 -2.34 3.89
N ASP A 125 4.67 -2.20 5.10
CA ASP A 125 5.45 -3.26 5.75
C ASP A 125 4.60 -4.51 6.00
N GLN A 126 3.34 -4.36 6.43
CA GLN A 126 2.40 -5.48 6.60
C GLN A 126 1.99 -6.10 5.26
N LEU A 127 1.77 -5.27 4.24
CA LEU A 127 1.46 -5.75 2.90
C LEU A 127 2.62 -6.57 2.33
N MET A 128 3.85 -6.12 2.52
CA MET A 128 5.07 -6.71 1.98
C MET A 128 5.70 -7.76 2.92
N GLU A 129 5.05 -8.07 4.04
CA GLU A 129 5.48 -9.14 4.94
C GLU A 129 5.51 -10.48 4.21
N GLY A 130 6.63 -11.20 4.34
CA GLY A 130 6.84 -12.48 3.66
C GLY A 130 7.21 -12.36 2.17
N TYR A 131 7.51 -11.16 1.68
CA TYR A 131 8.10 -11.00 0.35
C TYR A 131 9.49 -11.69 0.28
N PRO A 132 9.84 -12.41 -0.80
CA PRO A 132 11.04 -13.26 -0.81
C PRO A 132 12.40 -12.55 -0.67
N SER A 133 12.48 -11.26 -1.04
CA SER A 133 13.71 -10.48 -1.04
C SER A 133 13.49 -9.14 -0.33
N ASP A 134 14.23 -8.89 0.74
CA ASP A 134 14.18 -7.62 1.48
C ASP A 134 14.70 -6.46 0.62
N GLU A 135 15.72 -6.69 -0.21
CA GLU A 135 16.25 -5.71 -1.17
C GLU A 135 15.18 -5.29 -2.19
N ASP A 136 14.38 -6.26 -2.66
CA ASP A 136 13.29 -5.99 -3.60
C ASP A 136 12.14 -5.26 -2.91
N ARG A 137 11.83 -5.59 -1.66
CA ARG A 137 10.83 -4.86 -0.86
C ARG A 137 11.21 -3.39 -0.76
N GLU A 138 12.49 -3.09 -0.54
CA GLU A 138 12.96 -1.70 -0.48
C GLU A 138 12.95 -1.02 -1.85
N ALA A 139 13.42 -1.71 -2.90
CA ALA A 139 13.40 -1.17 -4.26
C ALA A 139 11.97 -0.88 -4.75
N ILE A 140 10.99 -1.73 -4.38
CA ILE A 140 9.57 -1.51 -4.69
C ILE A 140 9.05 -0.28 -3.93
N PHE A 141 9.43 -0.11 -2.66
CA PHE A 141 9.01 1.04 -1.85
C PHE A 141 9.51 2.35 -2.49
N GLN A 142 10.78 2.39 -2.86
CA GLN A 142 11.37 3.54 -3.54
C GLN A 142 10.70 3.83 -4.89
N ALA A 143 10.49 2.81 -5.71
CA ALA A 143 9.83 2.97 -6.99
C ALA A 143 8.39 3.46 -6.82
N TYR A 144 7.68 2.98 -5.80
CA TYR A 144 6.33 3.38 -5.46
C TYR A 144 6.26 4.88 -5.11
N ILE A 145 7.11 5.34 -4.19
CA ILE A 145 7.06 6.72 -3.71
C ILE A 145 7.57 7.69 -4.80
N LYS A 146 8.64 7.32 -5.51
CA LYS A 146 9.14 8.11 -6.65
C LYS A 146 8.11 8.22 -7.79
N ALA A 147 7.31 7.18 -8.03
CA ALA A 147 6.26 7.24 -9.05
C ALA A 147 5.17 8.28 -8.75
N LEU A 148 4.96 8.58 -7.46
CA LEU A 148 4.04 9.62 -6.97
C LEU A 148 4.68 11.02 -6.94
N GLN A 149 5.94 11.16 -7.35
CA GLN A 149 6.74 12.39 -7.25
C GLN A 149 6.92 12.87 -5.80
N GLU A 150 7.18 11.91 -4.91
CA GLU A 150 7.50 12.17 -3.51
C GLU A 150 8.91 11.64 -3.19
N ASP A 151 9.45 12.07 -2.06
CA ASP A 151 10.77 11.64 -1.58
C ASP A 151 10.64 10.40 -0.68
N PRO A 152 11.18 9.23 -1.06
CA PRO A 152 11.15 8.03 -0.22
C PRO A 152 11.87 8.21 1.12
N GLU A 153 12.93 9.02 1.16
CA GLU A 153 13.71 9.24 2.39
C GLU A 153 12.88 9.99 3.43
N GLN A 154 11.93 10.82 3.00
CA GLN A 154 11.00 11.53 3.88
C GLN A 154 10.08 10.56 4.67
N TYR A 155 9.78 9.39 4.10
CA TYR A 155 8.87 8.43 4.73
C TYR A 155 9.58 7.54 5.73
N ARG A 156 10.72 6.95 5.34
CA ARG A 156 11.47 6.04 6.19
C ARG A 156 12.93 6.03 5.78
N GLN A 157 13.80 5.70 6.73
CA GLN A 157 15.22 5.61 6.47
C GLN A 157 15.48 4.49 5.47
N ILE A 158 16.03 4.84 4.32
CA ILE A 158 16.54 3.85 3.40
C ILE A 158 17.97 3.60 3.83
N ILE A 159 18.22 2.41 4.38
CA ILE A 159 19.59 1.92 4.55
C ILE A 159 20.11 1.59 3.15
N THR A 160 20.39 2.61 2.36
CA THR A 160 21.30 2.48 1.23
C THR A 160 22.66 2.11 1.83
N TYR A 161 23.35 1.16 1.21
CA TYR A 161 24.66 0.62 1.63
C TYR A 161 25.81 1.64 1.70
N TYR A 162 25.53 2.92 1.94
CA TYR A 162 26.51 3.91 2.31
C TYR A 162 27.27 3.52 3.58
N LEU A 163 26.66 2.82 4.55
CA LEU A 163 27.36 2.46 5.79
C LEU A 163 28.59 1.53 5.56
N LEU A 164 28.58 0.70 4.51
CA LEU A 164 29.72 -0.14 4.14
C LEU A 164 30.78 0.60 3.30
N PHE A 165 30.41 1.71 2.65
CA PHE A 165 31.33 2.61 1.95
C PHE A 165 31.98 3.66 2.89
N TRP A 166 31.33 3.99 4.02
CA TRP A 166 31.86 4.93 5.01
C TRP A 166 32.93 4.33 5.93
N LEU A 167 33.01 2.99 6.05
CA LEU A 167 34.05 2.29 6.81
C LEU A 167 35.46 2.38 6.17
N THR A 168 35.56 2.87 4.93
CA THR A 168 36.82 3.05 4.20
C THR A 168 37.25 4.52 4.05
N LEU A 169 36.48 5.47 4.58
CA LEU A 169 36.81 6.91 4.52
C LEU A 169 37.72 7.34 5.69
N PRO A 170 38.68 8.26 5.47
CA PRO A 170 39.57 8.73 6.52
C PRO A 170 38.81 9.39 7.69
N PRO A 171 39.30 9.28 8.94
CA PRO A 171 38.61 9.81 10.13
C PRO A 171 38.35 11.32 10.10
N ALA A 172 39.05 12.08 9.24
CA ALA A 172 38.79 13.50 9.01
C ALA A 172 37.42 13.79 8.38
N PHE A 173 36.83 12.83 7.67
CA PHE A 173 35.48 12.97 7.09
C PHE A 173 34.38 12.61 8.09
N LEU A 174 34.70 11.94 9.20
CA LEU A 174 33.73 11.41 10.18
C LEU A 174 32.77 12.49 10.71
N LEU A 175 33.24 13.70 10.95
CA LEU A 175 32.39 14.83 11.41
C LEU A 175 31.44 15.34 10.32
N LEU A 176 31.87 15.34 9.05
CA LEU A 176 31.01 15.69 7.91
C LEU A 176 29.98 14.57 7.66
N VAL A 177 30.36 13.31 7.84
CA VAL A 177 29.44 12.16 7.79
C VAL A 177 28.42 12.27 8.91
N LEU A 178 28.84 12.56 10.14
CA LEU A 178 27.92 12.71 11.27
C LEU A 178 26.99 13.91 11.08
N ALA A 179 27.46 15.00 10.46
CA ALA A 179 26.62 16.14 10.11
C ALA A 179 25.62 15.81 8.98
N LEU A 180 26.06 15.08 7.93
CA LEU A 180 25.19 14.65 6.82
C LEU A 180 24.23 13.53 7.24
N VAL A 181 24.67 12.58 8.07
CA VAL A 181 23.84 11.54 8.68
C VAL A 181 22.89 12.17 9.70
N GLY A 182 23.31 13.18 10.46
CA GLY A 182 22.42 13.98 11.30
C GLY A 182 21.35 14.73 10.49
N PHE A 183 21.70 15.25 9.32
CA PHE A 183 20.75 15.85 8.36
C PHE A 183 19.87 14.80 7.65
N TYR A 184 20.39 13.60 7.39
CA TYR A 184 19.67 12.48 6.77
C TYR A 184 18.71 11.80 7.75
N ILE A 185 19.05 11.75 9.04
CA ILE A 185 18.17 11.30 10.14
C ILE A 185 17.01 12.30 10.32
N ALA A 186 17.20 13.58 9.96
CA ALA A 186 16.14 14.57 9.98
C ALA A 186 15.02 14.30 8.95
N GLY A 187 15.25 13.44 7.95
CA GLY A 187 14.25 13.06 6.95
C GLY A 187 13.30 11.93 7.38
N ILE A 188 13.42 11.36 8.57
CA ILE A 188 12.70 10.11 8.88
C ILE A 188 11.39 10.35 9.65
N ASP A 189 10.41 10.99 9.01
CA ASP A 189 9.18 11.42 9.70
C ASP A 189 8.42 10.27 10.37
N ALA A 190 8.31 9.10 9.72
CA ALA A 190 7.67 7.94 10.34
C ALA A 190 8.46 7.40 11.54
N GLN A 191 9.79 7.28 11.45
CA GLN A 191 10.61 6.73 12.52
C GLN A 191 10.67 7.67 13.72
N LYS A 192 10.80 8.98 13.49
CA LYS A 192 10.72 9.99 14.55
C LYS A 192 9.39 9.90 15.30
N MET A 193 8.30 9.76 14.56
CA MET A 193 6.97 9.58 15.11
C MET A 193 6.87 8.27 15.93
N GLU A 194 7.48 7.18 15.45
CA GLU A 194 7.53 5.92 16.20
C GLU A 194 8.33 6.01 17.49
N GLU A 195 9.52 6.59 17.44
CA GLU A 195 10.41 6.77 18.59
C GLU A 195 9.76 7.65 19.65
N TRP A 196 9.15 8.75 19.22
CA TRP A 196 8.37 9.61 20.10
C TRP A 196 7.22 8.85 20.76
N ALA A 197 6.44 8.07 19.99
CA ALA A 197 5.30 7.31 20.50
C ALA A 197 5.71 6.28 21.55
N ARG A 198 6.83 5.56 21.33
CA ARG A 198 7.36 4.58 22.29
C ARG A 198 7.75 5.21 23.63
N ALA A 199 8.10 6.49 23.64
CA ALA A 199 8.43 7.24 24.84
C ALA A 199 7.21 7.84 25.56
N GLN A 200 6.00 7.71 24.99
CA GLN A 200 4.78 8.26 25.58
C GLN A 200 4.04 7.27 26.48
N THR A 201 3.19 7.83 27.34
CA THR A 201 2.13 7.15 28.08
C THR A 201 0.77 7.68 27.62
N ALA A 202 -0.33 7.06 28.06
CA ALA A 202 -1.69 7.46 27.69
C ALA A 202 -2.00 8.95 27.96
N SER A 203 -1.47 9.53 29.04
CA SER A 203 -1.69 10.94 29.37
C SER A 203 -0.81 11.87 28.56
N THR A 204 0.46 11.51 28.36
CA THR A 204 1.40 12.38 27.64
C THR A 204 1.16 12.40 26.13
N LEU A 205 0.63 11.31 25.58
CA LEU A 205 0.27 11.20 24.17
C LEU A 205 -0.85 12.18 23.79
N VAL A 206 -1.84 12.37 24.66
CA VAL A 206 -2.98 13.27 24.40
C VAL A 206 -2.69 14.72 24.80
N ASP A 207 -1.74 14.93 25.70
CA ASP A 207 -1.31 16.26 26.18
C ASP A 207 -0.13 16.83 25.37
N PHE A 208 0.04 16.39 24.11
CA PHE A 208 1.09 16.88 23.21
C PHE A 208 1.01 18.41 23.00
N SER A 209 -0.19 18.99 23.15
CA SER A 209 -0.42 20.43 22.98
C SER A 209 0.31 21.28 24.03
N SER A 210 0.52 20.73 25.23
CA SER A 210 1.14 21.42 26.37
C SER A 210 2.65 21.24 26.44
N LYS A 211 3.25 20.50 25.49
CA LYS A 211 4.67 20.15 25.46
C LYS A 211 5.38 20.78 24.27
N GLU A 212 6.68 21.00 24.41
CA GLU A 212 7.57 21.44 23.34
C GLU A 212 8.44 20.29 22.84
N GLY A 213 8.48 20.14 21.52
CA GLY A 213 9.29 19.15 20.84
C GLY A 213 8.99 19.16 19.35
N GLU A 214 9.84 18.50 18.56
CA GLU A 214 9.69 18.47 17.10
C GLU A 214 8.38 17.77 16.70
N VAL A 215 8.11 16.59 17.27
CA VAL A 215 6.90 15.81 16.99
C VAL A 215 5.64 16.50 17.55
N GLU A 216 5.72 17.08 18.74
CA GLU A 216 4.65 17.87 19.31
C GLU A 216 4.31 19.09 18.44
N GLY A 217 5.32 19.75 17.87
CA GLY A 217 5.15 20.83 16.91
C GLY A 217 4.40 20.37 15.65
N ILE A 218 4.77 19.21 15.10
CA ILE A 218 4.08 18.61 13.95
C ILE A 218 2.62 18.28 14.29
N LEU A 219 2.35 17.69 15.45
CA LEU A 219 0.98 17.36 15.88
C LEU A 219 0.13 18.62 16.12
N LYS A 220 0.72 19.71 16.65
CA LYS A 220 0.06 21.01 16.80
C LYS A 220 -0.30 21.61 15.44
N ASP A 221 0.62 21.62 14.48
CA ASP A 221 0.36 22.09 13.11
C ASP A 221 -0.78 21.30 12.44
N ILE A 222 -0.76 19.96 12.56
CA ILE A 222 -1.84 19.10 12.08
C ILE A 222 -3.18 19.48 12.73
N ALA A 223 -3.21 19.66 14.06
CA ALA A 223 -4.42 20.01 14.80
C ALA A 223 -5.01 21.36 14.35
N GLU A 224 -4.15 22.35 14.10
CA GLU A 224 -4.56 23.67 13.60
C GLU A 224 -5.13 23.60 12.19
N ARG A 225 -4.47 22.88 11.28
CA ARG A 225 -4.95 22.68 9.90
C ARG A 225 -6.27 21.92 9.87
N ALA A 226 -6.39 20.83 10.63
CA ALA A 226 -7.61 20.04 10.75
C ALA A 226 -8.77 20.83 11.39
N GLY A 227 -8.46 21.77 12.27
CA GLY A 227 -9.43 22.70 12.90
C GLY A 227 -10.00 23.78 11.97
N GLY A 228 -9.65 23.77 10.68
CA GLY A 228 -10.21 24.67 9.65
C GLY A 228 -9.32 25.88 9.31
N LYS A 229 -8.09 25.94 9.82
CA LYS A 229 -7.13 27.04 9.53
C LYS A 229 -6.16 26.73 8.38
N GLY A 230 -6.29 25.59 7.69
CA GLY A 230 -5.39 25.27 6.58
C GLY A 230 -5.84 24.08 5.72
N SER A 231 -4.96 23.66 4.82
CA SER A 231 -5.16 22.48 3.97
C SER A 231 -4.89 21.21 4.77
N PHE A 232 -5.97 20.49 5.11
CA PHE A 232 -5.89 19.18 5.72
C PHE A 232 -6.66 18.16 4.87
N SER A 233 -6.03 17.02 4.60
CA SER A 233 -6.66 15.91 3.87
C SER A 233 -6.58 14.64 4.70
N TYR A 234 -7.68 14.36 5.41
CA TYR A 234 -7.84 13.08 6.07
C TYR A 234 -7.73 11.91 5.08
N SER A 235 -7.08 10.83 5.51
CA SER A 235 -6.96 9.58 4.75
C SER A 235 -6.99 8.37 5.68
N ARG A 236 -7.22 7.20 5.10
CA ARG A 236 -7.11 5.93 5.84
C ARG A 236 -5.73 5.72 6.43
N PHE A 237 -4.66 6.10 5.72
CA PHE A 237 -3.30 6.01 6.25
C PHE A 237 -3.12 6.90 7.48
N PHE A 238 -3.72 8.10 7.50
CA PHE A 238 -3.72 8.94 8.69
C PHE A 238 -4.38 8.22 9.89
N ALA A 239 -5.53 7.57 9.68
CA ALA A 239 -6.20 6.78 10.73
C ALA A 239 -5.30 5.66 11.29
N ILE A 240 -4.63 4.94 10.39
CA ILE A 240 -3.72 3.85 10.75
C ILE A 240 -2.49 4.40 11.48
N GLY A 241 -1.99 5.58 11.10
CA GLY A 241 -0.93 6.28 11.82
C GLY A 241 -1.31 6.62 13.25
N LEU A 242 -2.53 7.13 13.49
CA LEU A 242 -3.04 7.36 14.84
C LEU A 242 -3.14 6.07 15.67
N PHE A 243 -3.63 5.00 15.05
CA PHE A 243 -3.70 3.70 15.72
C PHE A 243 -2.30 3.17 16.04
N ARG A 244 -1.34 3.34 15.13
CA ARG A 244 0.05 2.94 15.31
C ARG A 244 0.74 3.70 16.45
N LEU A 245 0.46 4.99 16.60
CA LEU A 245 0.93 5.79 17.74
C LEU A 245 0.47 5.18 19.08
N LEU A 246 -0.81 4.84 19.19
CA LEU A 246 -1.38 4.23 20.40
C LEU A 246 -0.77 2.85 20.68
N GLU A 247 -0.60 2.04 19.65
CA GLU A 247 0.02 0.72 19.73
C GLU A 247 1.46 0.82 20.28
N LEU A 248 2.25 1.75 19.75
CA LEU A 248 3.64 1.96 20.17
C LEU A 248 3.77 2.49 21.60
N ALA A 249 2.81 3.31 22.04
CA ALA A 249 2.69 3.76 23.42
C ALA A 249 2.09 2.68 24.37
N ASN A 250 1.80 1.48 23.85
CA ASN A 250 1.14 0.39 24.56
C ASN A 250 -0.21 0.79 25.20
N VAL A 251 -0.95 1.67 24.53
CA VAL A 251 -2.26 2.18 24.99
C VAL A 251 -3.37 1.39 24.30
N THR A 252 -4.07 0.57 25.06
CA THR A 252 -5.16 -0.28 24.56
C THR A 252 -6.56 0.27 24.85
N GLU A 253 -6.65 1.35 25.62
CA GLU A 253 -7.92 1.94 26.03
C GLU A 253 -8.58 2.74 24.88
N PRO A 254 -9.83 2.43 24.49
CA PRO A 254 -10.51 3.10 23.38
C PRO A 254 -10.84 4.58 23.67
N THR A 255 -10.84 4.96 24.95
CA THR A 255 -11.08 6.34 25.40
C THR A 255 -9.94 7.27 25.03
N ILE A 256 -8.71 6.77 24.92
CA ILE A 256 -7.54 7.57 24.57
C ILE A 256 -7.55 7.94 23.10
N LEU A 257 -8.00 7.03 22.22
CA LEU A 257 -8.19 7.34 20.81
C LEU A 257 -9.19 8.49 20.62
N GLU A 258 -10.27 8.51 21.42
CA GLU A 258 -11.25 9.59 21.40
C GLU A 258 -10.65 10.93 21.83
N LYS A 259 -9.87 10.93 22.92
CA LYS A 259 -9.15 12.14 23.39
C LYS A 259 -8.13 12.62 22.37
N LEU A 260 -7.36 11.72 21.76
CA LEU A 260 -6.39 12.05 20.73
C LEU A 260 -7.05 12.64 19.48
N CYS A 261 -8.16 12.04 19.01
CA CYS A 261 -8.94 12.57 17.90
C CYS A 261 -9.49 13.97 18.22
N ALA A 262 -10.00 14.18 19.44
CA ALA A 262 -10.49 15.49 19.86
C ALA A 262 -9.37 16.54 19.89
N ALA A 263 -8.20 16.20 20.44
CA ALA A 263 -7.03 17.09 20.48
C ALA A 263 -6.52 17.47 19.08
N LEU A 264 -6.64 16.56 18.11
CA LEU A 264 -6.25 16.80 16.72
C LEU A 264 -7.36 17.42 15.85
N ASN A 265 -8.55 17.69 16.39
CA ASN A 265 -9.73 18.13 15.63
C ASN A 265 -10.17 17.15 14.51
N ILE A 266 -10.06 15.83 14.77
CA ILE A 266 -10.37 14.78 13.79
C ILE A 266 -11.65 14.04 14.16
N ASN A 267 -12.43 13.68 13.14
CA ASN A 267 -13.66 12.93 13.31
C ASN A 267 -13.39 11.47 13.73
N LYS A 268 -13.62 11.14 15.00
CA LYS A 268 -13.49 9.77 15.55
C LYS A 268 -14.26 8.72 14.74
N LYS A 269 -15.49 9.01 14.31
CA LYS A 269 -16.31 8.06 13.53
C LYS A 269 -15.71 7.76 12.15
N ALA A 270 -14.95 8.69 11.56
CA ALA A 270 -14.21 8.42 10.33
C ALA A 270 -13.05 7.45 10.61
N VAL A 271 -12.30 7.71 11.69
CA VAL A 271 -11.19 6.85 12.16
C VAL A 271 -11.66 5.42 12.42
N ASP A 272 -12.71 5.24 13.23
CA ASP A 272 -13.24 3.90 13.54
C ASP A 272 -13.62 3.12 12.27
N ARG A 273 -14.34 3.78 11.33
CA ARG A 273 -14.73 3.15 10.05
C ARG A 273 -13.53 2.74 9.21
N ASP A 274 -12.51 3.59 9.10
CA ASP A 274 -11.34 3.30 8.29
C ASP A 274 -10.43 2.24 8.91
N LEU A 275 -10.36 2.18 10.26
CA LEU A 275 -9.67 1.10 10.98
C LEU A 275 -10.39 -0.25 10.80
N ASP A 276 -11.72 -0.27 10.81
CA ASP A 276 -12.49 -1.48 10.50
C ASP A 276 -12.24 -1.96 9.07
N VAL A 277 -12.22 -1.05 8.09
CA VAL A 277 -11.92 -1.39 6.69
C VAL A 277 -10.49 -1.94 6.58
N TYR A 278 -9.52 -1.31 7.24
CA TYR A 278 -8.14 -1.75 7.25
C TYR A 278 -7.95 -3.14 7.82
N ARG A 279 -8.55 -3.42 8.98
CA ARG A 279 -8.55 -4.74 9.62
C ARG A 279 -9.11 -5.82 8.69
N ASN A 280 -10.22 -5.52 8.02
CA ASN A 280 -10.84 -6.43 7.06
C ASN A 280 -9.95 -6.68 5.83
N LEU A 281 -9.22 -5.66 5.34
CA LEU A 281 -8.27 -5.80 4.24
C LEU A 281 -7.09 -6.70 4.64
N LEU A 282 -6.45 -6.43 5.78
CA LEU A 282 -5.35 -7.24 6.28
C LEU A 282 -5.74 -8.71 6.47
N SER A 283 -6.91 -8.97 7.06
CA SER A 283 -7.40 -10.33 7.28
C SER A 283 -7.51 -11.12 5.97
N LYS A 284 -7.97 -10.47 4.89
CA LYS A 284 -8.05 -11.08 3.56
C LYS A 284 -6.67 -11.32 2.94
N LEU A 285 -5.73 -10.40 3.15
CA LEU A 285 -4.36 -10.55 2.64
C LEU A 285 -3.63 -11.70 3.32
N VAL A 286 -3.74 -11.83 4.64
CA VAL A 286 -3.15 -12.94 5.40
C VAL A 286 -3.72 -14.27 4.90
N GLN A 287 -5.04 -14.40 4.76
CA GLN A 287 -5.67 -15.60 4.21
C GLN A 287 -5.20 -15.92 2.79
N ALA A 288 -5.10 -14.91 1.91
CA ALA A 288 -4.62 -15.11 0.55
C ALA A 288 -3.15 -15.58 0.52
N LYS A 289 -2.30 -15.05 1.40
CA LYS A 289 -0.88 -15.43 1.52
C LYS A 289 -0.73 -16.86 2.02
N GLU A 290 -1.51 -17.27 3.01
CA GLU A 290 -1.51 -18.64 3.52
C GLU A 290 -1.92 -19.65 2.44
N LEU A 291 -3.02 -19.37 1.71
CA LEU A 291 -3.48 -20.22 0.61
C LEU A 291 -2.44 -20.33 -0.52
N LEU A 292 -1.77 -19.23 -0.86
CA LEU A 292 -0.71 -19.22 -1.87
C LEU A 292 0.51 -20.02 -1.40
N LYS A 293 0.91 -19.85 -0.13
CA LYS A 293 2.00 -20.61 0.47
C LYS A 293 1.72 -22.11 0.41
N GLU A 294 0.54 -22.54 0.83
CA GLU A 294 0.13 -23.94 0.72
C GLU A 294 0.12 -24.45 -0.72
N TYR A 295 -0.33 -23.63 -1.68
CA TYR A 295 -0.32 -23.99 -3.09
C TYR A 295 1.10 -24.21 -3.60
N VAL A 296 2.01 -23.27 -3.32
CA VAL A 296 3.42 -23.35 -3.71
C VAL A 296 4.09 -24.56 -3.07
N ASP A 297 3.83 -24.83 -1.80
CA ASP A 297 4.40 -25.97 -1.07
C ASP A 297 3.88 -27.31 -1.64
N ARG A 298 2.59 -27.38 -1.99
CA ARG A 298 2.01 -28.54 -2.68
C ARG A 298 2.65 -28.78 -4.04
N GLU A 299 2.87 -27.73 -4.83
CA GLU A 299 3.51 -27.86 -6.14
C GLU A 299 4.97 -28.28 -6.02
N LYS A 300 5.73 -27.73 -5.06
CA LYS A 300 7.10 -28.15 -4.76
C LYS A 300 7.18 -29.62 -4.36
N LYS A 301 6.24 -30.10 -3.52
CA LYS A 301 6.18 -31.50 -3.11
C LYS A 301 5.92 -32.42 -4.31
N LYS A 302 4.94 -32.09 -5.16
CA LYS A 302 4.67 -32.84 -6.39
C LYS A 302 5.86 -32.86 -7.35
N LEU A 303 6.58 -31.75 -7.47
CA LEU A 303 7.79 -31.67 -8.30
C LEU A 303 8.93 -32.51 -7.72
N GLY A 304 9.12 -32.51 -6.39
CA GLY A 304 10.09 -33.35 -5.69
C GLY A 304 9.82 -34.84 -5.88
N GLU A 305 8.57 -35.28 -5.67
CA GLU A 305 8.15 -36.68 -5.85
C GLU A 305 8.38 -37.16 -7.31
N ARG A 306 8.12 -36.29 -8.29
CA ARG A 306 8.39 -36.58 -9.72
C ARG A 306 9.89 -36.72 -10.01
N ALA A 307 10.72 -35.87 -9.42
CA ALA A 307 12.17 -35.92 -9.59
C ALA A 307 12.78 -37.18 -8.92
N GLU A 308 12.30 -37.57 -7.75
CA GLU A 308 12.70 -38.80 -7.07
C GLU A 308 12.26 -40.05 -7.84
N THR A 309 11.03 -40.05 -8.37
CA THR A 309 10.51 -41.13 -9.22
C THR A 309 11.32 -41.26 -10.52
N GLN A 310 11.74 -40.15 -11.12
CA GLN A 310 12.61 -40.18 -12.31
C GLN A 310 14.03 -40.66 -11.99
N LYS A 311 14.62 -40.25 -10.85
CA LYS A 311 15.92 -40.77 -10.40
C LYS A 311 15.87 -42.27 -10.09
N GLY A 312 14.80 -42.74 -9.46
CA GLY A 312 14.58 -44.17 -9.20
C GLY A 312 14.50 -44.98 -10.50
N LYS A 313 13.69 -44.53 -11.47
CA LYS A 313 13.58 -45.17 -12.79
C LYS A 313 14.87 -45.14 -13.60
N ALA A 314 15.65 -44.05 -13.51
CA ALA A 314 16.94 -43.95 -14.17
C ALA A 314 17.97 -44.90 -13.56
N ASN A 315 18.03 -45.00 -12.22
CA ASN A 315 18.91 -45.95 -11.54
C ASN A 315 18.53 -47.40 -11.84
N GLU A 316 17.24 -47.72 -11.87
CA GLU A 316 16.74 -49.07 -12.20
C GLU A 316 17.12 -49.47 -13.64
N ALA A 317 16.92 -48.58 -14.61
CA ALA A 317 17.32 -48.80 -16.00
C ALA A 317 18.84 -49.01 -16.16
N ILE A 318 19.66 -48.29 -15.39
CA ILE A 318 21.12 -48.47 -15.38
C ILE A 318 21.51 -49.86 -14.85
N THR A 319 20.86 -50.34 -13.79
CA THR A 319 21.13 -51.70 -13.27
C THR A 319 20.70 -52.81 -14.22
N THR A 320 19.58 -52.65 -14.95
CA THR A 320 19.14 -53.64 -15.94
C THR A 320 20.12 -53.74 -17.11
N CYS A 321 20.58 -52.61 -17.65
CA CYS A 321 21.57 -52.59 -18.74
C CYS A 321 22.93 -53.18 -18.34
N LEU A 322 23.37 -52.96 -17.09
CA LEU A 322 24.61 -53.54 -16.56
C LEU A 322 24.50 -55.06 -16.32
N GLY A 323 23.34 -55.53 -15.88
CA GLY A 323 23.08 -56.97 -15.69
C GLY A 323 23.10 -57.77 -16.99
N GLU A 324 22.56 -57.19 -18.07
CA GLU A 324 22.58 -57.79 -19.42
C GLU A 324 23.98 -57.83 -20.06
N PHE A 325 24.89 -56.96 -19.63
CA PHE A 325 26.29 -56.94 -20.11
C PHE A 325 27.18 -58.00 -19.45
N VAL A 326 26.82 -58.48 -18.27
CA VAL A 326 27.57 -59.50 -17.51
C VAL A 326 27.15 -60.92 -17.87
N THR A 327 26.03 -61.10 -18.58
CA THR A 327 25.47 -62.41 -18.98
C THR A 327 25.75 -62.80 -20.44
N ARG A 328 26.59 -62.05 -21.17
CA ARG A 328 27.11 -62.41 -22.51
C ARG A 328 28.58 -62.73 -22.46
#